data_AF-A0A0F9D4J7-F1
#
_entry.id   AF-A0A0F9D4J7-F1
#
_cell.length_a   1.000
_cell.length_b   1.000
_cell.length_c   1.000
_cell.angle_alpha   90.00
_cell.angle_beta   90.00
_cell.angle_gamma   90.00
#
_symmetry.space_group_name_H-M   'P 1'
#
loop_
_entity.id
_entity.type
_entity.pdbx_description
1 polymer ?
#
loop_
_entity_poly.entity_id
_entity_poly.type
_entity_poly.pdbx_seq_one_letter_code
_entity_poly.pdbx_strand_id
1 'polypeptide(L)'
;MASSVPECLIAASCSKNFGIYRERTGILMMVASEAAQGLNQATLAFLNRQNYSFPPDHGARIVSTILTDADLKADWMAELEEVRNTMLALREQLAGELQRLSGSDRFGFLAQH
;
A
#
# COMPACT_ATOMS: atom_id res chain seq x y z
N MET A 1 6.03 -9.66 11.11
CA MET A 1 7.19 -9.18 10.32
C MET A 1 7.77 -7.90 10.89
N ALA A 2 7.04 -6.78 10.99
CA ALA A 2 7.55 -5.60 11.70
C ALA A 2 7.73 -5.88 13.21
N SER A 3 6.76 -6.57 13.82
CA SER A 3 6.82 -7.01 15.22
C SER A 3 7.88 -8.08 15.54
N SER A 4 8.53 -8.67 14.53
CA SER A 4 9.52 -9.73 14.72
C SER A 4 10.96 -9.23 14.71
N VAL A 5 11.16 -7.92 14.58
CA VAL A 5 12.47 -7.27 14.63
C VAL A 5 12.42 -6.05 15.58
N PRO A 6 13.52 -5.74 16.28
CA PRO A 6 13.55 -4.59 17.18
C PRO A 6 13.50 -3.26 16.44
N GLU A 7 13.98 -3.22 15.18
CA GLU A 7 13.99 -2.03 14.35
C GLU A 7 13.67 -2.39 12.89
N CYS A 8 12.85 -1.57 12.22
CA CYS A 8 12.62 -1.68 10.78
C CYS A 8 12.17 -0.36 10.14
N LEU A 9 12.42 -0.23 8.84
CA LEU A 9 11.88 0.85 8.02
C LEU A 9 10.73 0.34 7.17
N ILE A 10 9.62 1.09 7.13
CA ILE A 10 8.48 0.79 6.28
C ILE A 10 8.23 1.97 5.35
N ALA A 11 8.38 1.75 4.05
CA ALA A 11 7.98 2.70 3.01
C ALA A 11 6.63 2.28 2.44
N ALA A 12 5.58 3.06 2.68
CA ALA A 12 4.24 2.79 2.18
C ALA A 12 3.84 3.83 1.12
N SER A 13 3.17 3.35 0.06
CA SER A 13 2.64 4.17 -1.03
C SER A 13 1.13 4.14 -1.03
N CYS A 14 0.49 5.31 -1.16
CA CYS A 14 -0.95 5.42 -1.34
C CYS A 14 -1.36 5.45 -2.82
N SER A 15 -0.42 5.27 -3.76
CA SER A 15 -0.72 5.49 -5.18
C SER A 15 -1.73 4.50 -5.76
N LYS A 16 -1.69 3.23 -5.34
CA LYS A 16 -2.49 2.16 -5.96
C LYS A 16 -3.77 1.87 -5.18
N ASN A 17 -3.63 1.61 -3.88
CA ASN A 17 -4.75 1.29 -3.01
C ASN A 17 -5.72 2.47 -2.76
N PHE A 18 -5.31 3.72 -3.01
CA PHE A 18 -6.20 4.88 -3.02
C PHE A 18 -6.42 5.47 -4.42
N GLY A 19 -5.84 4.89 -5.49
CA GLY A 19 -6.00 5.42 -6.85
C GLY A 19 -5.37 6.79 -7.15
N ILE A 20 -4.65 7.40 -6.20
CA ILE A 20 -4.12 8.78 -6.29
C ILE A 20 -2.68 8.85 -6.84
N TYR A 21 -2.43 8.20 -7.98
CA TYR A 21 -1.08 8.05 -8.56
C TYR A 21 -0.28 9.35 -8.69
N ARG A 22 -0.93 10.41 -9.17
CA ARG A 22 -0.30 11.71 -9.45
C ARG A 22 -0.19 12.62 -8.24
N GLU A 23 -0.85 12.30 -7.13
CA GLU A 23 -0.80 13.09 -5.89
C GLU A 23 0.49 12.87 -5.10
N ARG A 24 1.26 11.84 -5.47
CA ARG A 24 2.59 11.54 -4.91
C ARG A 24 2.57 11.32 -3.39
N THR A 25 1.54 10.65 -2.90
CA THR A 25 1.33 10.40 -1.47
C THR A 25 1.93 9.08 -1.01
N GLY A 26 2.74 9.15 0.04
CA GLY A 26 3.35 8.02 0.73
C GLY A 26 3.81 8.41 2.13
N ILE A 27 4.31 7.44 2.88
CA ILE A 27 4.83 7.63 4.24
C ILE A 27 6.06 6.74 4.45
N LEU A 28 7.05 7.27 5.17
CA LEU A 28 8.17 6.50 5.71
C LEU A 28 7.99 6.40 7.22
N MET A 29 7.93 5.17 7.73
CA MET A 29 7.82 4.89 9.16
C MET A 29 9.10 4.19 9.64
N MET A 30 9.62 4.64 10.78
CA MET A 30 10.72 4.00 11.48
C MET A 30 10.16 3.32 12.72
N VAL A 31 10.12 1.99 12.71
CA VAL A 31 9.83 1.19 13.90
C VAL A 31 11.16 1.05 14.64
N ALA A 32 11.23 1.59 15.85
CA ALA A 32 12.42 1.54 16.70
C ALA A 32 11.99 1.73 18.17
N SER A 33 12.96 1.68 19.08
CA SER A 33 12.71 1.99 20.49
C SER A 33 12.19 3.44 20.68
N GLU A 34 11.40 3.66 21.73
CA GLU A 34 10.87 4.99 22.08
C GLU A 34 11.99 6.03 22.30
N ALA A 35 13.12 5.60 22.88
CA ALA A 35 14.30 6.44 23.08
C ALA A 35 14.87 7.02 21.76
N ALA A 36 14.70 6.33 20.63
CA ALA A 36 15.17 6.76 19.33
C ALA A 36 14.17 7.67 18.58
N GLN A 37 12.91 7.79 19.04
CA GLN A 37 11.83 8.45 18.30
C GLN A 37 12.16 9.91 17.94
N GLY A 38 12.68 10.69 18.90
CA GLY A 38 13.02 12.09 18.68
C GLY A 38 14.12 12.29 17.63
N LEU A 39 15.20 11.51 17.73
CA LEU A 39 16.32 11.55 16.78
C LEU A 39 15.87 11.13 15.37
N ASN A 40 15.09 10.07 15.28
CA ASN A 40 14.55 9.54 14.03
C ASN A 40 13.66 10.58 13.35
N GLN A 41 12.71 11.16 14.08
CA GLN A 41 11.80 12.18 13.54
C GLN A 41 12.56 13.44 13.08
N ALA A 42 13.54 13.89 13.85
CA ALA A 42 14.38 15.04 13.49
C ALA A 42 15.19 14.78 12.21
N THR A 43 15.76 13.58 12.09
CA THR A 43 16.51 13.15 10.90
C THR A 43 15.62 13.13 9.65
N LEU A 44 14.42 12.54 9.74
CA LEU A 44 13.47 12.51 8.61
C LEU A 44 13.02 13.90 8.20
N ALA A 45 12.72 14.78 9.17
CA ALA A 45 12.36 16.17 8.88
C ALA A 45 13.51 16.94 8.23
N PHE A 46 14.76 16.71 8.67
CA PHE A 46 15.94 17.28 8.05
C PHE A 46 16.11 16.83 6.60
N LEU A 47 15.93 15.52 6.32
CA LEU A 47 16.02 14.98 4.96
C LEU A 47 14.99 15.61 4.02
N ASN A 48 13.74 15.80 4.47
CA ASN A 48 12.73 16.51 3.67
C ASN A 48 13.16 17.94 3.34
N ARG A 49 13.70 18.68 4.33
CA ARG A 49 14.17 20.06 4.14
C ARG A 49 15.29 20.17 3.11
N GLN A 50 16.21 19.21 3.08
CA GLN A 50 17.32 19.20 2.12
C GLN A 50 16.87 18.88 0.69
N ASN A 51 15.76 18.16 0.50
CA ASN A 51 15.34 17.70 -0.82
C ASN A 51 14.23 18.56 -1.44
N TYR A 52 13.19 18.90 -0.67
CA TYR A 52 11.99 19.53 -1.22
C TYR A 52 11.23 20.41 -0.20
N SER A 53 11.87 20.75 0.93
CA SER A 53 11.25 21.50 2.03
C SER A 53 10.08 20.77 2.69
N PHE A 54 8.87 20.88 2.12
CA PHE A 54 7.65 20.32 2.67
C PHE A 54 7.04 19.29 1.71
N PRO A 55 6.49 18.18 2.22
CA PRO A 55 5.84 17.19 1.37
C PRO A 55 4.53 17.74 0.76
N PRO A 56 4.04 17.17 -0.36
CA PRO A 56 2.74 17.52 -0.94
C PRO A 56 1.57 17.27 0.04
N ASP A 57 0.69 18.25 0.22
CA ASP A 57 -0.42 18.17 1.19
C ASP A 57 -1.67 17.47 0.64
N HIS A 58 -2.08 17.79 -0.59
CA HIS A 58 -3.41 17.45 -1.10
C HIS A 58 -3.75 15.96 -1.01
N GLY A 59 -2.90 15.07 -1.55
CA GLY A 59 -3.17 13.63 -1.47
C GLY A 59 -3.06 13.06 -0.05
N ALA A 60 -2.20 13.62 0.81
CA ALA A 60 -2.16 13.23 2.23
C ALA A 60 -3.45 13.62 2.94
N ARG A 61 -4.04 14.77 2.58
CA ARG A 61 -5.34 15.21 3.09
C ARG A 61 -6.48 14.32 2.60
N ILE A 62 -6.49 13.91 1.33
CA ILE A 62 -7.47 12.92 0.81
C ILE A 62 -7.41 11.63 1.63
N VAL A 63 -6.21 11.06 1.79
CA VAL A 63 -6.02 9.81 2.54
C VAL A 63 -6.47 9.97 4.00
N SER A 64 -6.08 11.07 4.65
CA SER A 64 -6.52 11.36 6.01
C SER A 64 -8.04 11.46 6.10
N THR A 65 -8.69 12.23 5.22
CA THR A 65 -10.15 12.39 5.20
C THR A 65 -10.86 11.05 5.09
N ILE A 66 -10.44 10.20 4.15
CA ILE A 66 -11.03 8.86 3.96
C ILE A 66 -10.82 8.00 5.21
N LEU A 67 -9.62 7.98 5.78
CA LEU A 67 -9.29 7.07 6.88
C LEU A 67 -9.85 7.51 8.25
N THR A 68 -10.17 8.80 8.42
CA THR A 68 -10.72 9.34 9.68
C THR A 68 -12.23 9.44 9.70
N ASP A 69 -12.89 9.31 8.55
CA ASP A 69 -14.34 9.25 8.43
C ASP A 69 -14.79 7.79 8.31
N ALA A 70 -15.72 7.36 9.16
CA ALA A 70 -16.11 5.95 9.25
C ALA A 70 -16.82 5.44 7.98
N ASP A 71 -17.66 6.28 7.37
CA ASP A 71 -18.45 5.92 6.20
C ASP A 71 -17.54 5.91 4.96
N LEU A 72 -16.69 6.93 4.79
CA LEU A 72 -15.72 6.97 3.68
C LEU A 72 -14.72 5.83 3.77
N LYS A 73 -14.26 5.48 4.97
CA LYS A 73 -13.34 4.36 5.17
C LYS A 73 -14.00 3.03 4.79
N ALA A 74 -15.26 2.83 5.19
CA ALA A 74 -15.99 1.62 4.88
C ALA A 74 -16.18 1.47 3.36
N ASP A 75 -16.56 2.55 2.69
CA ASP A 75 -16.73 2.60 1.24
C ASP A 75 -15.41 2.31 0.50
N TRP A 76 -14.32 2.98 0.89
CA TRP A 76 -12.98 2.72 0.34
C TRP A 76 -12.52 1.27 0.53
N MET A 77 -12.76 0.69 1.72
CA MET A 77 -12.42 -0.71 1.97
C MET A 77 -13.23 -1.68 1.10
N ALA A 78 -14.52 -1.38 0.87
CA ALA A 78 -15.38 -2.17 0.00
C ALA A 78 -14.91 -2.11 -1.46
N GLU A 79 -14.60 -0.91 -1.97
CA GLU A 79 -14.07 -0.73 -3.34
C GLU A 79 -12.74 -1.47 -3.51
N LEU A 80 -11.82 -1.35 -2.54
CA LEU A 80 -10.53 -2.02 -2.59
C LEU A 80 -10.66 -3.56 -2.61
N GLU A 81 -11.63 -4.08 -1.87
CA GLU A 81 -11.95 -5.51 -1.81
C GLU A 81 -12.58 -6.01 -3.13
N GLU A 82 -13.46 -5.22 -3.75
CA GLU A 82 -14.02 -5.51 -5.08
C GLU A 82 -12.91 -5.59 -6.14
N VAL A 83 -11.99 -4.63 -6.15
CA VAL A 83 -10.84 -4.62 -7.08
C VAL A 83 -9.96 -5.84 -6.85
N ARG A 84 -9.70 -6.22 -5.59
CA ARG A 84 -8.96 -7.43 -5.24
C ARG A 84 -9.63 -8.68 -5.81
N ASN A 85 -10.93 -8.86 -5.54
CA ASN A 85 -11.69 -10.03 -6.00
C ASN A 85 -11.80 -10.10 -7.52
N THR A 86 -11.93 -8.96 -8.20
CA THR A 86 -11.92 -8.89 -9.67
C THR A 86 -10.60 -9.41 -10.24
N MET A 87 -9.46 -9.00 -9.67
CA MET A 87 -8.15 -9.50 -10.11
C MET A 87 -7.97 -11.01 -9.86
N LEU A 88 -8.50 -11.54 -8.75
CA LEU A 88 -8.47 -12.97 -8.47
C LEU A 88 -9.31 -13.76 -9.48
N ALA A 89 -10.53 -13.31 -9.76
CA ALA A 89 -11.40 -13.95 -10.75
C ALA A 89 -10.73 -13.99 -12.14
N LEU A 90 -10.06 -12.91 -12.55
CA LEU A 90 -9.32 -12.87 -13.82
C LEU A 90 -8.15 -13.86 -13.84
N ARG A 91 -7.46 -14.05 -12.71
CA ARG A 91 -6.38 -15.03 -12.57
C ARG A 91 -6.88 -16.46 -12.68
N GLU A 92 -8.00 -16.76 -12.03
CA GLU A 92 -8.67 -18.07 -12.13
C GLU A 92 -9.11 -18.36 -13.56
N GLN A 93 -9.75 -17.39 -14.22
CA GLN A 93 -10.18 -17.52 -15.61
C GLN A 93 -8.97 -17.78 -16.54
N LEU A 94 -7.89 -17.02 -16.37
CA LEU A 94 -6.68 -17.20 -17.17
C LEU A 94 -6.06 -18.60 -16.95
N ALA A 95 -5.93 -19.05 -15.70
CA ALA A 95 -5.41 -20.36 -15.39
C ALA A 95 -6.29 -21.49 -15.98
N GLY A 96 -7.60 -21.35 -15.85
CA GLY A 96 -8.58 -22.31 -16.39
C GLY A 96 -8.54 -22.41 -17.90
N GLU A 97 -8.49 -21.29 -18.62
CA GLU A 97 -8.40 -21.29 -20.08
C GLU A 97 -7.06 -21.85 -20.58
N LEU A 98 -5.95 -21.54 -19.90
CA LEU A 98 -4.65 -22.13 -20.22
C LEU A 98 -4.65 -23.64 -20.00
N GLN A 99 -5.25 -24.12 -18.91
CA GLN A 99 -5.37 -25.56 -18.66
C GLN A 99 -6.23 -26.24 -19.73
N ARG A 100 -7.37 -25.65 -20.10
CA ARG A 100 -8.27 -26.18 -21.13
C ARG A 100 -7.61 -26.28 -22.50
N LEU A 101 -6.85 -25.26 -22.91
CA LEU A 101 -6.20 -25.21 -24.22
C LEU A 101 -4.91 -26.03 -24.30
N SER A 102 -4.15 -26.11 -23.21
CA SER A 102 -2.87 -26.83 -23.19
C SER A 102 -3.00 -28.29 -22.75
N GLY A 103 -4.11 -28.67 -22.11
CA GLY A 103 -4.28 -29.99 -21.49
C GLY A 103 -3.35 -30.25 -20.31
N SER A 104 -2.70 -29.21 -19.78
CA SER A 104 -1.72 -29.28 -18.69
C SER A 104 -2.04 -28.29 -17.58
N ASP A 105 -1.78 -28.67 -16.34
CA ASP A 105 -1.90 -27.84 -15.14
C ASP A 105 -0.67 -26.96 -14.87
N ARG A 106 0.30 -26.91 -15.80
CA ARG A 106 1.55 -26.13 -15.69
C ARG A 106 1.33 -24.66 -15.29
N PHE A 107 0.17 -24.09 -15.62
CA PHE A 107 -0.19 -22.69 -15.33
C PHE A 107 -1.15 -22.52 -14.13
N GLY A 108 -1.46 -23.58 -13.39
CA GLY A 108 -2.36 -23.54 -12.24
C GLY A 108 -1.90 -22.60 -11.12
N PHE A 109 -0.60 -22.34 -11.02
CA PHE A 109 -0.04 -21.38 -10.05
C PHE A 109 -0.58 -19.95 -10.22
N LEU A 110 -1.09 -19.58 -11.41
CA LEU A 110 -1.62 -18.24 -11.65
C LEU A 110 -2.83 -17.91 -10.77
N ALA A 111 -3.59 -18.94 -10.35
CA ALA A 111 -4.79 -18.82 -9.52
C ALA A 111 -4.53 -18.91 -8.00
N GLN A 112 -3.29 -19.15 -7.55
CA GLN A 112 -2.97 -19.43 -6.13
C GLN A 112 -2.53 -18.19 -5.31
N HIS A 113 -2.87 -16.98 -5.74
CA HIS A 113 -2.39 -15.72 -5.14
C HIS A 113 -3.49 -14.92 -4.47
#